data_AF-A0A1G6WAZ0-F1
#
_entry.id   AF-A0A1G6WAZ0-F1
#
_cell.length_a   1.000
_cell.length_b   1.000
_cell.length_c   1.000
_cell.angle_alpha   90.00
_cell.angle_beta   90.00
_cell.angle_gamma   90.00
#
_symmetry.space_group_name_H-M   'P 1'
#
loop_
_entity.id
_entity.type
_entity.pdbx_description
1 polymer ?
#
loop_
_entity_poly.entity_id
_entity_poly.type
_entity_poly.pdbx_seq_one_letter_code
_entity_poly.pdbx_strand_id
1 'polypeptide(L)'
;MQPRMTPRQRARQASHEQLLQRVLELLPLVGGRTPRLTELCRMVGVSERTLRSAFVHTLGMAPARYLRLRRLHLLRAALAIADGQQSSVAAIAQPFGYTDCGRMAAEYYRVFGEYPSTTLQRPLNAG
;
A
#
# COMPACT_ATOMS: atom_id res chain seq x y z
N MET A 1 27.61 -20.39 -8.67
CA MET A 1 28.59 -19.27 -8.61
C MET A 1 27.80 -17.96 -8.74
N GLN A 2 27.55 -17.21 -7.66
CA GLN A 2 26.88 -15.91 -7.79
C GLN A 2 27.88 -14.86 -8.28
N PRO A 3 27.54 -14.02 -9.27
CA PRO A 3 28.46 -12.99 -9.75
C PRO A 3 28.77 -11.99 -8.63
N ARG A 4 30.05 -11.70 -8.41
CA ARG A 4 30.48 -10.71 -7.42
C ARG A 4 30.06 -9.32 -7.91
N MET A 5 29.17 -8.67 -7.15
CA MET A 5 28.77 -7.29 -7.41
C MET A 5 29.96 -6.34 -7.30
N THR A 6 30.05 -5.41 -8.26
CA THR A 6 31.05 -4.33 -8.27
C THR A 6 30.78 -3.32 -7.14
N PRO A 7 31.79 -2.56 -6.69
CA PRO A 7 31.62 -1.53 -5.65
C PRO A 7 30.51 -0.53 -5.98
N ARG A 8 30.38 -0.11 -7.25
CA ARG A 8 29.34 0.81 -7.72
C ARG A 8 27.93 0.21 -7.63
N GLN A 9 27.80 -1.10 -7.91
CA GLN A 9 26.51 -1.80 -7.77
C GLN A 9 26.10 -1.90 -6.30
N ARG A 10 27.04 -2.21 -5.40
CA ARG A 10 26.79 -2.25 -3.94
C ARG A 10 26.35 -0.90 -3.40
N ALA A 11 27.04 0.18 -3.76
CA ALA A 11 26.66 1.52 -3.34
C ALA A 11 25.24 1.89 -3.79
N ARG A 12 24.88 1.58 -5.05
CA ARG A 12 23.52 1.83 -5.56
C ARG A 12 22.46 1.00 -4.84
N GLN A 13 22.76 -0.26 -4.53
CA GLN A 13 21.87 -1.12 -3.76
C GLN A 13 21.62 -0.55 -2.37
N ALA A 14 22.69 -0.15 -1.65
CA ALA A 14 22.56 0.48 -0.34
C ALA A 14 21.71 1.76 -0.40
N SER A 15 21.88 2.60 -1.42
CA SER A 15 21.04 3.79 -1.62
C SER A 15 19.56 3.44 -1.90
N HIS A 16 19.28 2.37 -2.64
CA HIS A 16 17.91 1.91 -2.87
C HIS A 16 17.25 1.38 -1.58
N GLU A 17 17.99 0.62 -0.79
CA GLU A 17 17.53 0.11 0.51
C GLU A 17 17.25 1.26 1.48
N GLN A 18 18.14 2.23 1.58
CA GLN A 18 17.96 3.44 2.39
C GLN A 18 16.74 4.25 1.95
N LEU A 19 16.55 4.43 0.63
CA LEU A 19 15.39 5.13 0.10
C LEU A 19 14.08 4.40 0.45
N LEU A 20 14.05 3.07 0.33
CA LEU A 20 12.89 2.29 0.69
C LEU A 20 12.60 2.38 2.19
N GLN A 21 13.63 2.27 3.03
CA GLN A 21 13.48 2.39 4.48
C GLN A 21 12.83 3.72 4.85
N ARG A 22 13.33 4.83 4.28
CA ARG A 22 12.75 6.16 4.51
C ARG A 22 11.28 6.25 4.06
N VAL A 23 10.92 5.62 2.95
CA VAL A 23 9.51 5.53 2.52
C VAL A 23 8.66 4.79 3.55
N LEU A 24 9.14 3.65 4.05
CA LEU A 24 8.42 2.84 5.03
C LEU A 24 8.27 3.54 6.38
N GLU A 25 9.25 4.35 6.78
CA GLU A 25 9.19 5.20 7.97
C GLU A 25 8.15 6.33 7.83
N LEU A 26 8.02 6.92 6.64
CA LEU A 26 7.12 8.04 6.39
C LEU A 26 5.65 7.62 6.24
N LEU A 27 5.38 6.43 5.73
CA LEU A 27 4.01 5.99 5.40
C LEU A 27 3.06 5.92 6.62
N PRO A 28 3.46 5.39 7.79
CA PRO A 28 2.64 5.43 9.00
C PRO A 28 2.26 6.84 9.45
N LEU A 29 3.15 7.82 9.25
CA LEU A 29 2.96 9.20 9.68
C LEU A 29 1.88 9.94 8.89
N VAL A 30 1.41 9.38 7.76
CA VAL A 30 0.36 9.98 6.93
C VAL A 30 -1.07 9.65 7.42
N GLY A 31 -1.25 9.31 8.70
CA GLY A 31 -2.56 9.25 9.37
C GLY A 31 -3.53 8.24 8.78
N GLY A 32 -3.08 7.00 8.54
CA GLY A 32 -3.94 5.92 8.03
C GLY A 32 -4.37 6.08 6.56
N ARG A 33 -4.00 7.17 5.88
CA ARG A 33 -4.20 7.33 4.44
C ARG A 33 -3.01 6.78 3.66
N THR A 34 -3.21 6.46 2.38
CA THR A 34 -2.11 6.12 1.47
C THR A 34 -1.89 7.26 0.48
N PRO A 35 -0.70 7.89 0.48
CA PRO A 35 -0.41 9.01 -0.42
C PRO A 35 -0.46 8.57 -1.89
N ARG A 36 -0.71 9.53 -2.79
CA ARG A 36 -0.48 9.34 -4.22
C ARG A 36 1.01 9.15 -4.48
N LEU A 37 1.34 8.49 -5.59
CA LEU A 37 2.75 8.25 -5.96
C LEU A 37 3.55 9.56 -6.07
N THR A 38 2.92 10.62 -6.60
CA THR A 38 3.52 11.95 -6.72
C THR A 38 3.77 12.62 -5.37
N GLU A 39 2.84 12.48 -4.41
CA GLU A 39 3.04 12.95 -3.03
C GLU A 39 4.20 12.20 -2.38
N LEU A 40 4.25 10.88 -2.55
CA LEU A 40 5.35 10.08 -2.01
C LEU A 40 6.71 10.53 -2.58
N CYS A 41 6.80 10.74 -3.90
CA CYS A 41 8.01 11.26 -4.55
C CYS A 41 8.46 12.60 -3.94
N ARG A 42 7.52 13.51 -3.68
CA ARG A 42 7.80 14.80 -3.03
C ARG A 42 8.29 14.64 -1.59
N MET A 43 7.65 13.75 -0.81
CA MET A 43 8.02 13.49 0.58
C MET A 43 9.45 12.97 0.73
N VAL A 44 9.92 12.13 -0.20
CA VAL A 44 11.29 11.58 -0.17
C VAL A 44 12.28 12.33 -1.06
N GLY A 45 11.84 13.33 -1.82
CA GLY A 45 12.71 14.19 -2.64
C GLY A 45 13.34 13.49 -3.84
N VAL A 46 12.66 12.53 -4.47
CA VAL A 46 13.19 11.79 -5.64
C VAL A 46 12.21 11.75 -6.80
N SER A 47 12.72 11.49 -8.00
CA SER A 47 11.88 11.25 -9.18
C SER A 47 11.12 9.92 -9.08
N GLU A 48 10.01 9.79 -9.81
CA GLU A 48 9.29 8.52 -9.91
C GLU A 48 10.18 7.39 -10.46
N ARG A 49 11.07 7.71 -11.40
CA ARG A 49 12.01 6.73 -11.97
C ARG A 49 12.96 6.16 -10.92
N THR A 50 13.51 7.02 -10.07
CA THR A 50 14.38 6.61 -8.96
C THR A 50 13.60 5.77 -7.95
N LEU A 51 12.41 6.23 -7.56
CA LEU A 51 11.56 5.52 -6.62
C LEU A 51 11.17 4.13 -7.15
N ARG A 52 10.78 4.04 -8.43
CA ARG A 52 10.46 2.78 -9.10
C ARG A 52 11.66 1.84 -9.12
N SER A 53 12.85 2.34 -9.44
CA SER A 53 14.06 1.51 -9.48
C SER A 53 14.38 0.95 -8.09
N ALA A 54 14.29 1.75 -7.03
CA ALA A 54 14.51 1.28 -5.67
C ALA A 54 13.47 0.23 -5.26
N PHE A 55 12.19 0.49 -5.51
CA PHE A 55 11.12 -0.45 -5.20
C PHE A 55 11.25 -1.79 -5.94
N VAL A 56 11.52 -1.76 -7.24
CA VAL A 56 11.69 -3.00 -8.03
C VAL A 56 12.96 -3.75 -7.61
N HIS A 57 14.04 -3.04 -7.34
CA HIS A 57 15.31 -3.67 -6.93
C HIS A 57 15.22 -4.31 -5.55
N THR A 58 14.53 -3.66 -4.60
CA THR A 58 14.52 -4.11 -3.20
C THR A 58 13.30 -4.97 -2.85
N LEU A 59 12.12 -4.71 -3.43
CA LEU A 59 10.88 -5.45 -3.15
C LEU A 59 10.38 -6.28 -4.33
N GLY A 60 11.02 -6.21 -5.51
CA GLY A 60 10.53 -6.89 -6.71
C GLY A 60 9.19 -6.33 -7.24
N MET A 61 8.73 -5.18 -6.74
CA MET A 61 7.42 -4.61 -7.10
C MET A 61 7.48 -3.13 -7.39
N ALA A 62 6.58 -2.62 -8.23
CA ALA A 62 6.46 -1.19 -8.48
C ALA A 62 5.81 -0.45 -7.29
N PRO A 63 6.19 0.82 -7.03
CA PRO A 63 5.67 1.60 -5.90
C PRO A 63 4.16 1.82 -5.99
N ALA A 64 3.62 2.02 -7.19
CA ALA A 64 2.17 2.14 -7.39
C ALA A 64 1.40 0.88 -6.96
N ARG A 65 1.97 -0.32 -7.20
CA ARG A 65 1.37 -1.58 -6.75
C ARG A 65 1.45 -1.70 -5.23
N TYR A 66 2.58 -1.33 -4.63
CA TYR A 66 2.75 -1.34 -3.18
C TYR A 66 1.74 -0.42 -2.49
N LEU A 67 1.63 0.83 -2.93
CA LEU A 67 0.67 1.79 -2.37
C LEU A 67 -0.77 1.29 -2.52
N ARG A 68 -1.10 0.69 -3.66
CA ARG A 68 -2.41 0.09 -3.89
C ARG A 68 -2.72 -1.06 -2.92
N LEU A 69 -1.78 -1.99 -2.71
CA LEU A 69 -1.94 -3.05 -1.71
C LEU A 69 -2.09 -2.45 -0.29
N ARG A 70 -1.23 -1.50 0.07
CA ARG A 70 -1.32 -0.82 1.38
C ARG A 70 -2.70 -0.20 1.59
N ARG A 71 -3.25 0.47 0.57
CA ARG A 71 -4.60 1.07 0.63
C ARG A 71 -5.68 0.00 0.86
N LEU A 72 -5.61 -1.14 0.17
CA LEU A 72 -6.52 -2.27 0.38
C LEU A 72 -6.42 -2.87 1.79
N HIS A 73 -5.20 -3.01 2.33
CA HIS A 73 -5.00 -3.49 3.70
C HIS A 73 -5.59 -2.54 4.74
N LEU A 74 -5.43 -1.23 4.56
CA LEU A 74 -6.02 -0.23 5.46
C LEU A 74 -7.55 -0.20 5.35
N LEU A 75 -8.09 -0.32 4.14
CA LEU A 75 -9.53 -0.48 3.93
C LEU A 75 -10.05 -1.73 4.65
N ARG A 76 -9.37 -2.88 4.53
CA ARG A 76 -9.75 -4.11 5.23
C ARG A 76 -9.77 -3.92 6.75
N ALA A 77 -8.76 -3.25 7.31
CA ALA A 77 -8.73 -2.94 8.74
C ALA A 77 -9.92 -2.07 9.17
N ALA A 78 -10.25 -1.05 8.37
CA ALA A 78 -11.41 -0.18 8.63
C ALA A 78 -12.74 -0.93 8.52
N LEU A 79 -12.90 -1.82 7.52
CA LEU A 79 -14.09 -2.66 7.37
C LEU A 79 -14.26 -3.61 8.56
N ALA A 80 -13.17 -4.18 9.07
CA ALA A 80 -13.21 -5.16 10.15
C ALA A 80 -13.59 -4.58 11.52
N ILE A 81 -13.40 -3.28 11.73
CA ILE A 81 -13.77 -2.60 12.99
C ILE A 81 -15.07 -1.80 12.88
N ALA A 82 -15.65 -1.69 11.69
CA ALA A 82 -16.87 -0.95 11.46
C ALA A 82 -18.09 -1.79 11.86
N ASP A 83 -19.17 -1.12 12.30
CA ASP A 83 -20.46 -1.77 12.47
C ASP A 83 -21.14 -1.93 11.10
N GLY A 84 -21.24 -3.18 10.64
CA GLY A 84 -21.88 -3.54 9.37
C GLY A 84 -23.39 -3.29 9.30
N GLN A 85 -24.06 -2.99 10.42
CA GLN A 85 -25.46 -2.55 10.45
C GLN A 85 -25.63 -1.04 10.25
N GLN A 86 -24.59 -0.26 10.59
CA GLN A 86 -24.62 1.20 10.56
C GLN A 86 -23.76 1.80 9.44
N SER A 87 -22.92 0.99 8.80
CA SER A 87 -21.98 1.42 7.76
C SER A 87 -22.18 0.65 6.46
N SER A 88 -21.72 1.25 5.36
CA SER A 88 -21.65 0.58 4.05
C SER A 88 -20.21 0.50 3.57
N VAL A 89 -19.93 -0.49 2.71
CA VAL A 89 -18.62 -0.62 2.05
C VAL A 89 -18.26 0.66 1.31
N ALA A 90 -19.22 1.29 0.63
CA ALA A 90 -18.98 2.52 -0.13
C ALA A 90 -18.60 3.70 0.78
N ALA A 91 -19.31 3.87 1.89
CA ALA A 91 -19.01 4.92 2.87
C ALA A 91 -17.61 4.76 3.47
N ILE A 92 -17.21 3.52 3.79
CA ILE A 92 -15.88 3.23 4.35
C ILE A 92 -14.79 3.36 3.29
N ALA A 93 -15.04 2.99 2.03
CA ALA A 93 -14.05 3.02 0.97
C ALA A 93 -13.75 4.44 0.43
N GLN A 94 -14.72 5.36 0.54
CA GLN A 94 -14.59 6.72 0.01
C GLN A 94 -13.41 7.51 0.61
N PRO A 95 -13.17 7.52 1.94
CA PRO A 95 -11.98 8.14 2.55
C PRO A 95 -10.64 7.59 2.05
N PHE A 96 -10.61 6.33 1.58
CA PHE A 96 -9.40 5.73 1.01
C PHE A 96 -9.18 6.13 -0.46
N GLY A 97 -10.12 6.86 -1.07
CA GLY A 97 -10.05 7.36 -2.45
C GLY A 97 -10.58 6.38 -3.49
N TYR A 98 -11.41 5.40 -3.10
CA TYR A 98 -12.11 4.54 -4.04
C TYR A 98 -13.42 5.17 -4.47
N THR A 99 -13.52 5.53 -5.74
CA THR A 99 -14.75 6.08 -6.36
C THR A 99 -15.55 5.01 -7.09
N ASP A 100 -14.90 3.96 -7.58
CA ASP A 100 -15.52 2.81 -8.23
C ASP A 100 -15.48 1.59 -7.29
N CYS A 101 -16.60 1.33 -6.63
CA CYS A 101 -16.72 0.24 -5.66
C CYS A 101 -16.64 -1.14 -6.31
N GLY A 102 -17.11 -1.30 -7.57
CA GLY A 102 -17.07 -2.59 -8.27
C GLY A 102 -15.64 -2.98 -8.62
N ARG A 103 -14.89 -2.05 -9.20
CA ARG A 103 -13.46 -2.25 -9.50
C ARG A 103 -12.65 -2.47 -8.23
N MET A 104 -12.91 -1.70 -7.19
CA MET A 104 -12.28 -1.88 -5.88
C MET A 104 -12.58 -3.27 -5.30
N ALA A 105 -13.83 -3.73 -5.31
CA ALA A 105 -14.23 -5.02 -4.76
C ALA A 105 -13.59 -6.20 -5.51
N ALA A 106 -13.48 -6.12 -6.83
CA ALA A 106 -12.77 -7.13 -7.63
C ALA A 106 -11.27 -7.17 -7.27
N GLU A 107 -10.65 -6.01 -7.08
CA GLU A 107 -9.26 -5.93 -6.66
C GLU A 107 -9.06 -6.48 -5.24
N TYR A 108 -9.96 -6.13 -4.32
CA TYR A 108 -9.98 -6.62 -2.94
C TYR A 108 -10.08 -8.15 -2.90
N TYR A 109 -11.02 -8.74 -3.65
CA TYR A 109 -11.18 -10.19 -3.75
C TYR A 109 -9.91 -10.87 -4.26
N ARG A 110 -9.26 -10.32 -5.28
CA ARG A 110 -7.99 -10.85 -5.79
C ARG A 110 -6.86 -10.87 -4.76
N VAL A 111 -6.87 -9.96 -3.79
CA VAL A 111 -5.83 -9.86 -2.76
C VAL A 111 -6.18 -10.68 -1.51
N PHE A 112 -7.45 -10.77 -1.14
CA PHE A 112 -7.87 -11.32 0.15
C PHE A 112 -8.74 -12.58 0.07
N GLY A 113 -9.22 -12.97 -1.11
CA GLY A 113 -10.07 -14.15 -1.30
C GLY A 113 -11.51 -13.99 -0.80
N GLU A 114 -11.91 -12.79 -0.37
CA GLU A 114 -13.27 -12.47 0.08
C GLU A 114 -13.70 -11.09 -0.41
N TYR A 115 -14.99 -10.78 -0.37
CA TYR A 115 -15.48 -9.45 -0.74
C TYR A 115 -15.42 -8.48 0.44
N PRO A 116 -15.32 -7.15 0.19
CA PRO A 116 -15.36 -6.14 1.25
C PRO A 116 -16.60 -6.23 2.15
N SER A 117 -17.75 -6.58 1.56
CA SER A 117 -19.00 -6.79 2.29
C SER A 117 -18.90 -7.96 3.27
N THR A 118 -18.24 -9.05 2.88
CA THR A 118 -17.97 -10.18 3.77
C THR A 118 -17.14 -9.77 4.98
N THR A 119 -16.10 -8.96 4.77
CA THR A 119 -15.29 -8.42 5.87
C THR A 119 -16.12 -7.51 6.79
N LEU A 120 -16.96 -6.64 6.23
CA LEU A 120 -17.80 -5.69 6.99
C LEU A 120 -18.90 -6.38 7.81
N GLN A 121 -19.44 -7.49 7.31
CA GLN A 121 -20.53 -8.23 7.97
C GLN A 121 -20.02 -9.22 9.02
N ARG A 122 -18.70 -9.31 9.25
CA ARG A 122 -18.22 -10.12 10.36
C ARG A 122 -18.64 -9.46 11.66
N PRO A 123 -19.20 -10.22 12.62
CA PRO A 123 -19.41 -9.69 13.95
C PRO A 123 -18.08 -9.16 14.47
N LEU A 124 -18.11 -7.97 15.08
CA LEU A 124 -17.04 -7.47 15.92
C LEU A 124 -16.86 -8.53 17.01
N ASN A 125 -15.96 -9.49 16.79
CA ASN A 125 -15.53 -10.39 17.84
C ASN A 125 -14.76 -9.53 18.83
N ALA A 126 -15.48 -8.93 19.77
CA ALA A 126 -14.93 -8.43 21.01
C ALA A 126 -14.26 -9.65 21.66
N GLY A 127 -12.93 -9.65 21.64
CA GLY A 127 -12.16 -10.55 22.50
C GLY A 127 -12.37 -10.21 23.96
#